data_AF-A0A6L8GGU1-F1
#
_entry.id   AF-A0A6L8GGU1-F1
#
_cell.length_a   1.000
_cell.length_b   1.000
_cell.length_c   1.000
_cell.angle_alpha   90.00
_cell.angle_beta   90.00
_cell.angle_gamma   90.00
#
_symmetry.space_group_name_H-M   'P 1'
#
loop_
_entity.id
_entity.type
_entity.pdbx_description
1 polymer ?
#
loop_
_entity_poly.entity_id
_entity_poly.type
_entity_poly.pdbx_seq_one_letter_code
_entity_poly.pdbx_strand_id
1 'polypeptide(L)'
;MTARKARRQPAPPINNQPEKRVGGTRLILSFPFACAAGLAGLVLLPEVAPGSRLYWSLCGAAGFLAAWSALLAVGQMRRPRPLALEIVLRRQHYIQALAQASIFLYWGWYWREVYDSVHLIAAQLLFAYAFDTLLALSRRDDHTLGFGPVPVVFSINLFLWFKPDWFYLQFVLIAAGFAAKELIRWNKGGRRVHVFNPSSLPLGVCSLVLLLTGTSSITWGYEIANTLNYAPQIYLFIFLVSLPGQLLFGVTTMTMSAVVTMYLFGLAYFASTGVYYFFDSYIPIAVFLGMHLLFNDPSTSPRTELGRILFGVLYAAGVIALYAVLDRATIPTFYDKLLAVPVMNLLIQVIDRVAQSNALRRVDPAALGRSLTGPRRNLRYVGVWAVVFIAISAAQGVGDNHRGQWVPFWQQACTEGRTYACRNLGNLVSNYCRARSGWACNEFGILINPRQNPEFATRAFREACDLGYEPGCANLDESAWSAPRRMAPAAADYQVILQGNKGPLRDMSPGELYSLACAQGFRDGCQRAGIEAAP
;
A
#
# COMPACT_ATOMS: atom_id res chain seq x y z
N MET A 1 -5.08 -62.09 3.71
CA MET A 1 -5.16 -60.93 2.80
C MET A 1 -4.70 -59.68 3.55
N THR A 2 -3.48 -59.23 3.29
CA THR A 2 -2.78 -58.17 4.03
C THR A 2 -3.02 -56.81 3.37
N ALA A 3 -3.61 -55.87 4.12
CA ALA A 3 -3.88 -54.51 3.66
C ALA A 3 -2.57 -53.71 3.55
N ARG A 4 -2.21 -53.35 2.31
CA ARG A 4 -1.00 -52.59 1.97
C ARG A 4 -1.19 -51.12 2.39
N LYS A 5 -0.54 -50.73 3.50
CA LYS A 5 -0.40 -49.34 3.96
C LYS A 5 0.17 -48.47 2.81
N ALA A 6 -0.66 -47.59 2.25
CA ALA A 6 -0.21 -46.60 1.27
C ALA A 6 0.75 -45.62 1.97
N ARG A 7 2.04 -45.78 1.71
CA ARG A 7 3.12 -44.91 2.16
C ARG A 7 2.90 -43.53 1.54
N ARG A 8 2.50 -42.53 2.34
CA ARG A 8 2.49 -41.12 1.92
C ARG A 8 3.90 -40.75 1.48
N GLN A 9 4.10 -40.58 0.17
CA GLN A 9 5.33 -40.02 -0.37
C GLN A 9 5.47 -38.57 0.11
N PRO A 10 6.61 -38.16 0.69
CA PRO A 10 6.86 -36.76 0.95
C PRO A 10 6.90 -35.99 -0.38
N ALA A 11 6.23 -34.83 -0.42
CA ALA A 11 6.25 -33.95 -1.57
C ALA A 11 7.70 -33.60 -1.95
N PRO A 12 8.04 -33.52 -3.26
CA PRO A 12 9.40 -33.24 -3.70
C PRO A 12 9.87 -31.88 -3.13
N PRO A 13 11.15 -31.75 -2.76
CA PRO A 13 11.70 -30.48 -2.34
C PRO A 13 11.60 -29.48 -3.49
N ILE A 14 10.94 -28.35 -3.23
CA ILE A 14 10.95 -27.22 -4.16
C ILE A 14 12.31 -26.55 -3.97
N ASN A 15 13.10 -26.54 -5.04
CA ASN A 15 14.33 -25.75 -5.25
C ASN A 15 15.65 -26.43 -4.83
N ASN A 16 16.20 -27.28 -5.70
CA ASN A 16 17.63 -27.62 -5.70
C ASN A 16 18.41 -26.45 -6.33
N GLN A 17 18.80 -25.47 -5.51
CA GLN A 17 19.87 -24.53 -5.89
C GLN A 17 21.16 -24.93 -5.18
N PRO A 18 22.33 -24.68 -5.78
CA PRO A 18 23.61 -25.00 -5.15
C PRO A 18 23.75 -24.20 -3.85
N GLU A 19 23.65 -24.89 -2.72
CA GLU A 19 23.84 -24.33 -1.39
C GLU A 19 25.34 -24.10 -1.18
N LYS A 20 25.77 -22.83 -1.20
CA LYS A 20 27.16 -22.49 -0.87
C LYS A 20 27.25 -22.28 0.64
N ARG A 21 27.85 -23.25 1.33
CA ARG A 21 28.13 -23.18 2.76
C ARG A 21 29.45 -22.45 2.96
N VAL A 22 29.40 -21.34 3.69
CA VAL A 22 30.60 -20.57 4.04
C VAL A 22 31.06 -21.01 5.42
N GLY A 23 32.23 -21.64 5.49
CA GLY A 23 32.91 -21.98 6.74
C GLY A 23 33.88 -20.86 7.13
N GLY A 24 33.75 -20.33 8.34
CA GLY A 24 34.66 -19.31 8.86
C GLY A 24 34.02 -18.44 9.93
N THR A 25 34.14 -18.84 11.20
CA THR A 25 33.54 -18.15 12.36
C THR A 25 33.84 -16.65 12.39
N ARG A 26 35.07 -16.24 12.03
CA ARG A 26 35.44 -14.81 11.96
C ARG A 26 34.66 -14.04 10.90
N LEU A 27 34.52 -14.61 9.70
CA LEU A 27 33.80 -13.97 8.59
C LEU A 27 32.30 -13.83 8.89
N ILE A 28 31.72 -14.85 9.53
CA ILE A 28 30.31 -14.86 9.94
C ILE A 28 30.05 -13.78 10.99
N LEU A 29 30.94 -13.66 11.98
CA LEU A 29 30.81 -12.66 13.04
C LEU A 29 31.15 -11.23 12.58
N SER A 30 31.99 -11.06 11.55
CA SER A 30 32.33 -9.73 11.02
C SER A 30 31.23 -9.11 10.17
N PHE A 31 30.32 -9.91 9.59
CA PHE A 31 29.28 -9.40 8.70
C PHE A 31 28.33 -8.40 9.40
N PRO A 32 27.73 -8.70 10.57
CA PRO A 32 26.91 -7.74 11.28
C PRO A 32 27.67 -6.47 11.72
N PHE A 33 28.96 -6.60 12.05
CA PHE A 33 29.82 -5.43 12.33
C PHE A 33 30.00 -4.54 11.09
N ALA A 34 30.22 -5.13 9.92
CA ALA A 34 30.33 -4.38 8.68
C ALA A 34 29.03 -3.63 8.35
N CYS A 35 27.87 -4.26 8.58
CA CYS A 35 26.57 -3.57 8.45
C CYS A 35 26.42 -2.43 9.46
N ALA A 36 26.82 -2.62 10.72
CA ALA A 36 26.79 -1.57 11.74
C ALA A 36 27.73 -0.40 11.39
N ALA A 37 28.92 -0.69 10.88
CA ALA A 37 29.87 0.32 10.41
C ALA A 37 29.31 1.08 9.19
N GLY A 38 28.68 0.38 8.24
CA GLY A 38 27.99 1.02 7.12
C GLY A 38 26.87 1.95 7.58
N LEU A 39 26.09 1.53 8.58
CA LEU A 39 25.02 2.34 9.16
C LEU A 39 25.55 3.60 9.85
N ALA A 40 26.67 3.47 10.58
CA ALA A 40 27.39 4.62 11.15
C ALA A 40 27.96 5.54 10.06
N GLY A 41 28.42 4.99 8.94
CA GLY A 41 28.93 5.77 7.81
C GLY A 41 27.87 6.63 7.12
N LEU A 42 26.60 6.22 7.11
CA LEU A 42 25.50 7.01 6.54
C LEU A 42 25.27 8.35 7.24
N VAL A 43 25.78 8.50 8.46
CA VAL A 43 25.73 9.75 9.23
C VAL A 43 26.57 10.86 8.58
N LEU A 44 27.51 10.50 7.71
CA LEU A 44 28.37 11.45 6.99
C LEU A 44 27.68 12.07 5.76
N LEU A 45 26.48 11.61 5.41
CA LEU A 45 25.72 12.16 4.31
C LEU A 45 25.23 13.59 4.62
N PRO A 46 25.27 14.53 3.66
CA PRO A 46 24.88 15.92 3.88
C PRO A 46 23.41 16.07 4.30
N GLU A 47 22.55 15.12 3.93
CA GLU A 47 21.13 15.07 4.30
C GLU A 47 20.93 14.76 5.80
N VAL A 48 21.94 14.19 6.48
CA VAL A 48 21.89 13.84 7.89
C VAL A 48 22.54 14.94 8.73
N ALA A 49 21.73 15.93 9.13
CA ALA A 49 22.21 17.01 9.98
C ALA A 49 22.77 16.50 11.32
N PRO A 50 24.01 16.87 11.71
CA PRO A 50 24.58 16.52 13.00
C PRO A 50 23.69 16.96 14.17
N GLY A 51 23.52 16.08 15.16
CA GLY A 51 22.70 16.35 16.34
C GLY A 51 21.18 16.23 16.13
N SER A 52 20.70 16.03 14.90
CA SER A 52 19.29 15.75 14.62
C SER A 52 18.81 14.42 15.24
N ARG A 53 17.49 14.24 15.35
CA ARG A 53 16.93 12.95 15.79
C ARG A 53 17.25 11.81 14.83
N LEU A 54 17.35 12.09 13.53
CA LEU A 54 17.78 11.11 12.53
C LEU A 54 19.22 10.67 12.78
N TYR A 55 20.14 11.61 13.01
CA TYR A 55 21.54 11.33 13.38
C TYR A 55 21.61 10.35 14.55
N TRP A 56 20.90 10.65 15.65
CA TRP A 56 20.90 9.79 16.84
C TRP A 56 20.20 8.45 16.61
N SER A 57 19.20 8.39 15.73
CA SER A 57 18.55 7.13 15.33
C SER A 57 19.54 6.20 14.63
N LEU A 58 20.34 6.73 13.70
CA LEU A 58 21.36 5.97 12.98
C LEU A 58 22.49 5.52 13.92
N CYS A 59 23.04 6.44 14.72
CA CYS A 59 24.09 6.14 15.69
C CYS A 59 23.63 5.12 16.74
N GLY A 60 22.41 5.28 17.27
CA GLY A 60 21.83 4.36 18.25
C GLY A 60 21.63 2.95 17.68
N ALA A 61 21.11 2.84 16.46
CA ALA A 61 20.95 1.56 15.78
C ALA A 61 22.31 0.90 15.47
N ALA A 62 23.30 1.67 15.01
CA ALA A 62 24.66 1.18 14.75
C ALA A 62 25.32 0.69 16.04
N GLY A 63 25.24 1.48 17.12
CA GLY A 63 25.76 1.13 18.44
C GLY A 63 25.11 -0.13 19.01
N PHE A 64 23.78 -0.25 18.89
CA PHE A 64 23.04 -1.45 19.28
C PHE A 64 23.52 -2.70 18.55
N LEU A 65 23.63 -2.64 17.21
CA LEU A 65 24.09 -3.77 16.40
C LEU A 65 25.55 -4.12 16.71
N ALA A 66 26.43 -3.13 16.88
CA ALA A 66 27.82 -3.34 17.23
C ALA A 66 27.97 -3.99 18.63
N ALA A 67 27.21 -3.53 19.62
CA ALA A 67 27.20 -4.11 20.96
C ALA A 67 26.72 -5.57 20.94
N TRP A 68 25.63 -5.87 20.24
CA TRP A 68 25.14 -7.25 20.11
C TRP A 68 26.14 -8.14 19.36
N SER A 69 26.76 -7.63 18.29
CA SER A 69 27.82 -8.35 17.56
C SER A 69 29.01 -8.67 18.47
N ALA A 70 29.44 -7.72 19.31
CA ALA A 70 30.51 -7.92 20.28
C ALA A 70 30.15 -8.96 21.34
N LEU A 71 28.93 -8.92 21.87
CA LEU A 71 28.44 -9.92 22.83
C LEU A 71 28.44 -11.33 22.24
N LEU A 72 28.01 -11.50 20.98
CA LEU A 72 28.06 -12.80 20.30
C LEU A 72 29.50 -13.27 20.07
N ALA A 73 30.40 -12.37 19.67
CA ALA A 73 31.81 -12.70 19.48
C ALA A 73 32.47 -13.14 20.80
N VAL A 74 32.22 -12.43 21.90
CA VAL A 74 32.71 -12.80 23.24
C VAL A 74 32.10 -14.14 23.68
N GLY A 75 30.81 -14.36 23.43
CA GLY A 75 30.12 -15.63 23.71
C GLY A 75 30.77 -16.80 22.96
N GLN A 76 31.10 -16.60 21.68
CA GLN A 76 31.77 -17.57 20.84
C GLN A 76 33.21 -17.86 21.29
N MET A 77 33.93 -16.85 21.79
CA MET A 77 35.26 -17.04 22.39
C MET A 77 35.20 -17.85 23.69
N ARG A 78 34.19 -17.62 24.52
CA ARG A 78 34.01 -18.33 25.80
C ARG A 78 33.49 -19.76 25.61
N ARG A 79 32.61 -19.99 24.64
CA ARG A 79 31.99 -21.27 24.33
C ARG A 79 31.90 -21.45 22.81
N PRO A 80 32.97 -21.99 22.18
CA PRO A 80 33.00 -22.18 20.74
C PRO A 80 31.88 -23.11 20.28
N ARG A 81 31.05 -22.62 19.35
CA ARG A 81 30.03 -23.41 18.65
C ARG A 81 30.27 -23.42 17.14
N PRO A 82 29.91 -24.48 16.42
CA PRO A 82 30.05 -24.51 14.97
C PRO A 82 29.04 -23.56 14.33
N LEU A 83 29.46 -22.33 13.99
CA LEU A 83 28.60 -21.40 13.25
C LEU A 83 28.64 -21.70 11.75
N ALA A 84 27.45 -21.84 11.15
CA ALA A 84 27.29 -22.08 9.72
C ALA A 84 26.49 -20.95 9.06
N LEU A 85 27.01 -20.47 7.92
CA LEU A 85 26.30 -19.52 7.06
C LEU A 85 26.00 -20.18 5.71
N GLU A 86 24.72 -20.22 5.38
CA GLU A 86 24.22 -20.78 4.11
C GLU A 86 23.71 -19.67 3.22
N ILE A 87 24.27 -19.53 2.03
CA ILE A 87 23.83 -18.52 1.07
C ILE A 87 22.76 -19.13 0.17
N VAL A 88 21.52 -18.62 0.27
CA VAL A 88 20.38 -19.14 -0.50
C VAL A 88 19.63 -18.03 -1.23
N LEU A 89 19.63 -18.10 -2.57
CA LEU A 89 18.89 -17.17 -3.42
C LEU A 89 17.52 -17.74 -3.82
N ARG A 90 16.48 -17.42 -3.05
CA ARG A 90 15.12 -17.91 -3.35
C ARG A 90 14.47 -17.07 -4.44
N ARG A 91 13.90 -17.75 -5.44
CA ARG A 91 13.14 -17.11 -6.56
C ARG A 91 12.06 -16.14 -6.10
N GLN A 92 11.32 -16.53 -5.07
CA GLN A 92 10.27 -15.71 -4.47
C GLN A 92 10.77 -14.35 -3.98
N HIS A 93 11.98 -14.28 -3.41
CA HIS A 93 12.49 -13.03 -2.82
C HIS A 93 12.94 -12.05 -3.90
N TYR A 94 13.74 -12.48 -4.87
CA TYR A 94 14.27 -11.56 -5.89
C TYR A 94 13.21 -11.14 -6.92
N ILE A 95 12.26 -12.01 -7.28
CA ILE A 95 11.15 -11.63 -8.17
C ILE A 95 10.25 -10.58 -7.50
N GLN A 96 9.92 -10.77 -6.22
CA GLN A 96 9.12 -9.80 -5.48
C GLN A 96 9.85 -8.46 -5.33
N ALA A 97 11.14 -8.49 -4.99
CA ALA A 97 11.94 -7.29 -4.85
C ALA A 97 12.13 -6.54 -6.18
N LEU A 98 12.26 -7.25 -7.32
CA LEU A 98 12.28 -6.62 -8.64
C LEU A 98 10.95 -5.90 -8.93
N ALA A 99 9.81 -6.54 -8.67
CA ALA A 99 8.50 -5.92 -8.86
C ALA A 99 8.33 -4.66 -7.98
N GLN A 100 8.76 -4.73 -6.71
CA GLN A 100 8.71 -3.58 -5.80
C GLN A 100 9.69 -2.49 -6.19
N ALA A 101 10.91 -2.82 -6.61
CA ALA A 101 11.90 -1.87 -7.11
C ALA A 101 11.38 -1.13 -8.36
N SER A 102 10.74 -1.85 -9.29
CA SER A 102 10.10 -1.23 -10.45
C SER A 102 9.03 -0.21 -10.05
N ILE A 103 8.27 -0.48 -8.99
CA ILE A 103 7.29 0.47 -8.44
C ILE A 103 7.97 1.67 -7.80
N PHE A 104 9.01 1.47 -6.99
CA PHE A 104 9.78 2.58 -6.42
C PHE A 104 10.37 3.50 -7.49
N LEU A 105 10.92 2.93 -8.58
CA LEU A 105 11.45 3.70 -9.69
C LEU A 105 10.33 4.45 -10.44
N TYR A 106 9.20 3.78 -10.73
CA TYR A 106 8.15 4.45 -11.48
C TYR A 106 7.46 5.54 -10.66
N TRP A 107 7.04 5.21 -9.45
CA TRP A 107 6.40 6.15 -8.54
C TRP A 107 7.33 7.28 -8.11
N GLY A 108 8.61 6.97 -7.81
CA GLY A 108 9.59 7.96 -7.39
C GLY A 108 9.92 9.01 -8.46
N TRP A 109 9.68 8.70 -9.73
CA TRP A 109 9.77 9.68 -10.81
C TRP A 109 8.74 10.81 -10.67
N TYR A 110 7.53 10.48 -10.18
CA TYR A 110 6.41 11.41 -10.00
C TYR A 110 6.29 11.97 -8.58
N TRP A 111 6.89 11.30 -7.59
CA TRP A 111 6.98 11.76 -6.21
C TRP A 111 8.41 11.60 -5.69
N ARG A 112 9.18 12.70 -5.69
CA ARG A 112 10.65 12.67 -5.56
C ARG A 112 11.12 12.28 -4.17
N GLU A 113 10.27 12.42 -3.16
CA GLU A 113 10.49 12.02 -1.78
C GLU A 113 10.90 10.53 -1.67
N VAL A 114 10.47 9.68 -2.62
CA VAL A 114 10.94 8.29 -2.73
C VAL A 114 12.45 8.22 -2.97
N TYR A 115 12.94 9.04 -3.91
CA TYR A 115 14.36 9.09 -4.28
C TYR A 115 15.19 9.77 -3.20
N ASP A 116 14.66 10.83 -2.61
CA ASP A 116 15.30 11.52 -1.49
C ASP A 116 15.46 10.57 -0.28
N SER A 117 14.58 9.58 -0.15
CA SER A 117 14.61 8.56 0.93
C SER A 117 15.49 7.33 0.64
N VAL A 118 16.22 7.27 -0.49
CA VAL A 118 17.03 6.08 -0.85
C VAL A 118 18.08 5.74 0.21
N HIS A 119 18.72 6.75 0.79
CA HIS A 119 19.71 6.56 1.87
C HIS A 119 19.07 5.97 3.14
N LEU A 120 17.81 6.34 3.43
CA LEU A 120 17.04 5.78 4.54
C LEU A 120 16.63 4.33 4.27
N ILE A 121 16.30 3.98 3.02
CA ILE A 121 16.05 2.58 2.64
C ILE A 121 17.34 1.76 2.76
N ALA A 122 18.50 2.31 2.39
CA ALA A 122 19.79 1.67 2.58
C ALA A 122 20.09 1.41 4.07
N ALA A 123 19.83 2.40 4.94
CA ALA A 123 19.95 2.25 6.40
C ALA A 123 19.09 1.10 6.93
N GLN A 124 17.84 1.02 6.47
CA GLN A 124 16.91 -0.07 6.82
C GLN A 124 17.42 -1.44 6.36
N LEU A 125 17.98 -1.54 5.16
CA LEU A 125 18.54 -2.79 4.65
C LEU A 125 19.76 -3.25 5.46
N LEU A 126 20.71 -2.34 5.73
CA LEU A 126 21.87 -2.64 6.57
C LEU A 126 21.45 -3.14 7.95
N PHE A 127 20.49 -2.45 8.57
CA PHE A 127 19.93 -2.85 9.85
C PHE A 127 19.24 -4.22 9.77
N ALA A 128 18.38 -4.44 8.76
CA ALA A 128 17.65 -5.68 8.56
C ALA A 128 18.57 -6.90 8.40
N TYR A 129 19.62 -6.78 7.58
CA TYR A 129 20.60 -7.85 7.38
C TYR A 129 21.38 -8.15 8.65
N ALA A 130 21.85 -7.13 9.36
CA ALA A 130 22.55 -7.30 10.63
C ALA A 130 21.63 -7.94 11.67
N PHE A 131 20.42 -7.43 11.85
CA PHE A 131 19.46 -7.88 12.85
C PHE A 131 19.00 -9.32 12.60
N ASP A 132 18.63 -9.70 11.36
CA ASP A 132 18.24 -11.09 11.03
C ASP A 132 19.39 -12.08 11.29
N THR A 133 20.62 -11.67 10.95
CA THR A 133 21.83 -12.48 11.19
C THR A 133 22.10 -12.64 12.68
N LEU A 134 22.14 -11.54 13.45
CA LEU A 134 22.40 -11.57 14.89
C LEU A 134 21.33 -12.34 15.65
N LEU A 135 20.06 -12.15 15.30
CA LEU A 135 18.94 -12.85 15.92
C LEU A 135 19.02 -14.37 15.64
N ALA A 136 19.35 -14.76 14.41
CA ALA A 136 19.49 -16.17 14.05
C ALA A 136 20.67 -16.82 14.79
N LEU A 137 21.86 -16.20 14.73
CA LEU A 137 23.08 -16.71 15.38
C LEU A 137 22.99 -16.72 16.91
N SER A 138 22.18 -15.84 17.50
CA SER A 138 21.93 -15.86 18.95
C SER A 138 21.08 -17.07 19.38
N ARG A 139 20.28 -17.64 18.48
CA ARG A 139 19.31 -18.69 18.78
C ARG A 139 19.69 -20.06 18.23
N ARG A 140 20.40 -20.08 17.10
CA ARG A 140 20.75 -21.27 16.34
C ARG A 140 22.19 -21.17 15.87
N ASP A 141 22.77 -22.33 15.61
CA ASP A 141 24.14 -22.42 15.11
C ASP A 141 24.21 -22.22 13.58
N ASP A 142 23.06 -22.16 12.90
CA ASP A 142 22.93 -21.94 11.46
C ASP A 142 22.14 -20.67 11.12
N HIS A 143 22.62 -19.93 10.12
CA HIS A 143 21.88 -18.82 9.51
C HIS A 143 21.87 -18.94 7.99
N THR A 144 20.70 -18.73 7.39
CA THR A 144 20.56 -18.64 5.94
C THR A 144 20.58 -17.18 5.51
N LEU A 145 21.70 -16.74 4.93
CA LEU A 145 21.81 -15.43 4.31
C LEU A 145 21.23 -15.48 2.90
N GLY A 146 20.35 -14.55 2.57
CA GLY A 146 19.76 -14.50 1.25
C GLY A 146 19.02 -13.21 1.00
N PHE A 147 18.34 -13.13 -0.14
CA PHE A 147 17.64 -11.91 -0.57
C PHE A 147 16.35 -11.60 0.20
N GLY A 148 16.09 -12.29 1.31
CA GLY A 148 14.84 -12.17 2.09
C GLY A 148 14.60 -10.80 2.72
N PRO A 149 15.63 -10.10 3.25
CA PRO A 149 15.43 -8.80 3.85
C PRO A 149 14.97 -7.70 2.89
N VAL A 150 15.40 -7.75 1.62
CA VAL A 150 15.07 -6.74 0.61
C VAL A 150 13.57 -6.58 0.39
N PRO A 151 12.80 -7.62 0.02
CA PRO A 151 11.37 -7.48 -0.21
C PRO A 151 10.58 -7.15 1.07
N VAL A 152 11.11 -7.48 2.26
CA VAL A 152 10.49 -7.09 3.54
C VAL A 152 10.63 -5.59 3.75
N VAL A 153 11.84 -5.04 3.63
CA VAL A 153 12.08 -3.60 3.76
C VAL A 153 11.33 -2.83 2.67
N PHE A 154 11.40 -3.26 1.42
CA PHE A 154 10.65 -2.65 0.32
C PHE A 154 9.15 -2.69 0.55
N SER A 155 8.61 -3.83 1.01
CA SER A 155 7.20 -3.93 1.36
C SER A 155 6.82 -2.98 2.48
N ILE A 156 7.61 -2.85 3.55
CA ILE A 156 7.33 -1.91 4.64
C ILE A 156 7.23 -0.50 4.06
N ASN A 157 8.23 -0.08 3.28
CA ASN A 157 8.28 1.27 2.73
C ASN A 157 7.18 1.54 1.70
N LEU A 158 6.71 0.54 0.94
CA LEU A 158 5.57 0.75 0.02
C LEU A 158 4.23 1.05 0.73
N PHE A 159 4.15 0.87 2.06
CA PHE A 159 2.91 1.08 2.82
C PHE A 159 3.06 2.07 3.96
N LEU A 160 4.23 2.14 4.59
CA LEU A 160 4.47 2.99 5.75
C LEU A 160 5.98 3.19 5.97
N TRP A 161 6.42 4.44 6.00
CA TRP A 161 7.68 4.80 6.63
C TRP A 161 7.54 6.03 7.53
N PHE A 162 8.34 6.07 8.59
CA PHE A 162 8.38 7.17 9.54
C PHE A 162 9.13 8.39 8.95
N LYS A 163 8.70 9.59 9.36
CA LYS A 163 9.45 10.83 9.06
C LYS A 163 10.83 10.81 9.72
N PRO A 164 11.82 11.56 9.19
CA PRO A 164 13.20 11.56 9.70
C PRO A 164 13.32 11.73 11.22
N ASP A 165 12.49 12.59 11.82
CA ASP A 165 12.50 12.85 13.27
C ASP A 165 12.07 11.65 14.14
N TRP A 166 11.40 10.67 13.54
CA TRP A 166 10.84 9.49 14.19
C TRP A 166 11.47 8.20 13.65
N PHE A 167 12.59 8.32 12.92
CA PHE A 167 13.14 7.21 12.14
C PHE A 167 13.65 6.04 13.00
N TYR A 168 13.94 6.24 14.29
CA TYR A 168 14.21 5.14 15.22
C TYR A 168 13.07 4.12 15.29
N LEU A 169 11.81 4.55 15.13
CA LEU A 169 10.64 3.66 15.07
C LEU A 169 10.66 2.80 13.80
N GLN A 170 11.30 3.25 12.72
CA GLN A 170 11.50 2.44 11.52
C GLN A 170 12.37 1.22 11.81
N PHE A 171 13.43 1.37 12.60
CA PHE A 171 14.27 0.24 13.02
C PHE A 171 13.51 -0.71 13.94
N VAL A 172 12.69 -0.18 14.86
CA VAL A 172 11.81 -1.00 15.72
C VAL A 172 10.81 -1.80 14.89
N LEU A 173 10.19 -1.16 13.88
CA LEU A 173 9.25 -1.80 12.97
C LEU A 173 9.88 -2.98 12.21
N ILE A 174 11.10 -2.78 11.69
CA ILE A 174 11.89 -3.82 11.01
C ILE A 174 12.26 -4.94 11.99
N ALA A 175 12.80 -4.59 13.16
CA ALA A 175 13.17 -5.54 14.19
C ALA A 175 11.98 -6.42 14.60
N ALA A 176 10.80 -5.84 14.80
CA ALA A 176 9.57 -6.55 15.10
C ALA A 176 9.18 -7.54 13.98
N GLY A 177 9.33 -7.16 12.71
CA GLY A 177 9.07 -8.04 11.56
C GLY A 177 9.96 -9.29 11.54
N PHE A 178 11.27 -9.11 11.69
CA PHE A 178 12.21 -10.22 11.74
C PHE A 178 12.07 -11.07 13.00
N ALA A 179 11.83 -10.43 14.16
CA ALA A 179 11.54 -11.12 15.40
C ALA A 179 10.29 -12.00 15.27
N ALA A 180 9.21 -11.47 14.70
CA ALA A 180 7.97 -12.23 14.48
C ALA A 180 8.16 -13.41 13.53
N LYS A 181 8.86 -13.22 12.39
CA LYS A 181 9.24 -14.29 11.46
C LYS A 181 10.01 -15.42 12.17
N GLU A 182 10.85 -15.06 13.12
CA GLU A 182 11.75 -15.98 13.82
C GLU A 182 11.09 -16.67 15.02
N LEU A 183 10.22 -15.97 15.75
CA LEU A 183 9.61 -16.42 17.00
C LEU A 183 8.23 -17.04 16.78
N ILE A 184 7.43 -16.49 15.86
CA ILE A 184 6.02 -16.86 15.67
C ILE A 184 5.89 -17.80 14.46
N ARG A 185 5.96 -19.10 14.75
CA ARG A 185 5.94 -20.17 13.75
C ARG A 185 4.96 -21.26 14.12
N TRP A 186 4.28 -21.82 13.13
CA TRP A 186 3.35 -22.94 13.27
C TRP A 186 3.73 -24.11 12.36
N ASN A 187 3.11 -25.27 12.60
CA ASN A 187 3.21 -26.39 11.68
C ASN A 187 2.13 -26.27 10.60
N LYS A 188 2.56 -26.05 9.36
CA LYS A 188 1.67 -26.05 8.19
C LYS A 188 1.98 -27.31 7.41
N GLY A 189 1.10 -28.30 7.53
CA GLY A 189 1.17 -29.63 6.93
C GLY A 189 2.58 -30.22 6.85
N GLY A 190 3.17 -30.46 8.01
CA GLY A 190 4.43 -31.18 8.20
C GLY A 190 5.68 -30.31 8.20
N ARG A 191 5.58 -29.02 7.87
CA ARG A 191 6.73 -28.08 7.85
C ARG A 191 6.48 -26.93 8.82
N ARG A 192 7.52 -26.57 9.59
CA ARG A 192 7.51 -25.40 10.47
C ARG A 192 7.75 -24.14 9.65
N VAL A 193 6.75 -23.27 9.57
CA VAL A 193 6.79 -22.02 8.79
C VAL A 193 6.33 -20.85 9.67
N HIS A 194 6.70 -19.63 9.31
CA HIS A 194 6.18 -18.44 9.99
C HIS A 194 4.69 -18.27 9.73
N VAL A 195 3.98 -17.67 10.69
CA VAL A 195 2.53 -17.45 10.61
C VAL A 195 2.22 -16.24 9.74
N PHE A 196 2.92 -15.14 10.01
CA PHE A 196 2.66 -13.82 9.42
C PHE A 196 3.63 -13.51 8.32
N ASN A 197 3.18 -12.78 7.29
CA ASN A 197 4.13 -12.19 6.36
C ASN A 197 5.03 -11.22 7.17
N PRO A 198 6.38 -11.32 7.05
CA PRO A 198 7.31 -10.53 7.86
C PRO A 198 7.13 -9.01 7.79
N SER A 199 6.58 -8.45 6.71
CA SER A 199 6.21 -7.03 6.64
C SER A 199 4.81 -6.75 7.17
N SER A 200 3.85 -7.66 6.98
CA SER A 200 2.43 -7.42 7.30
C SER A 200 2.13 -7.25 8.79
N LEU A 201 2.69 -8.09 9.66
CA LEU A 201 2.44 -8.00 11.10
C LEU A 201 2.96 -6.70 11.70
N PRO A 202 4.24 -6.32 11.52
CA PRO A 202 4.72 -5.05 12.07
C PRO A 202 3.94 -3.87 11.50
N LEU A 203 3.61 -3.87 10.19
CA LEU A 203 2.75 -2.84 9.60
C LEU A 203 1.38 -2.77 10.28
N GLY A 204 0.68 -3.90 10.46
CA GLY A 204 -0.64 -3.93 11.08
C GLY A 204 -0.63 -3.50 12.55
N VAL A 205 0.33 -3.99 13.35
CA VAL A 205 0.47 -3.61 14.76
C VAL A 205 0.83 -2.12 14.88
N CYS A 206 1.78 -1.64 14.08
CA CYS A 206 2.16 -0.23 14.07
C CYS A 206 1.00 0.67 13.62
N SER A 207 0.24 0.24 12.61
CA SER A 207 -0.96 0.95 12.15
C SER A 207 -2.00 1.08 13.26
N LEU A 208 -2.24 0.00 14.01
CA LEU A 208 -3.16 0.01 15.15
C LEU A 208 -2.68 0.98 16.24
N VAL A 209 -1.39 0.96 16.59
CA VAL A 209 -0.82 1.89 17.58
C VAL A 209 -1.00 3.34 17.11
N LEU A 210 -0.61 3.66 15.86
CA LEU A 210 -0.74 5.02 15.30
C LEU A 210 -2.18 5.53 15.30
N LEU A 211 -3.14 4.65 15.01
CA LEU A 211 -4.57 4.95 15.08
C LEU A 211 -5.01 5.24 16.52
N LEU A 212 -4.65 4.37 17.47
CA LEU A 212 -5.03 4.50 18.88
C LEU A 212 -4.42 5.74 19.55
N THR A 213 -3.21 6.14 19.15
CA THR A 213 -2.53 7.32 19.69
C THR A 213 -2.82 8.60 18.92
N GLY A 214 -3.50 8.52 17.77
CA GLY A 214 -3.77 9.70 16.92
C GLY A 214 -2.52 10.34 16.32
N THR A 215 -1.43 9.58 16.15
CA THR A 215 -0.11 10.12 15.74
C THR A 215 0.28 9.79 14.31
N SER A 216 -0.67 9.45 13.43
CA SER A 216 -0.41 9.12 12.02
C SER A 216 0.42 10.16 11.26
N SER A 217 0.39 11.43 11.68
CA SER A 217 1.15 12.55 11.11
C SER A 217 2.67 12.43 11.22
N ILE A 218 3.18 11.57 12.11
CA ILE A 218 4.63 11.30 12.23
C ILE A 218 5.16 10.37 11.13
N THR A 219 4.26 9.84 10.31
CA THR A 219 4.57 8.97 9.18
C THR A 219 4.25 9.65 7.85
N TRP A 220 4.74 9.07 6.77
CA TRP A 220 4.32 9.42 5.41
C TRP A 220 3.15 8.57 4.91
N GLY A 221 2.47 7.82 5.80
CA GLY A 221 1.49 6.80 5.40
C GLY A 221 0.31 7.35 4.57
N TYR A 222 -0.12 8.59 4.86
CA TYR A 222 -1.17 9.26 4.10
C TYR A 222 -0.68 9.64 2.70
N GLU A 223 0.50 10.26 2.61
CA GLU A 223 1.12 10.67 1.37
C GLU A 223 1.39 9.44 0.50
N ILE A 224 2.00 8.39 1.05
CA ILE A 224 2.25 7.12 0.34
C ILE A 224 0.95 6.54 -0.24
N ALA A 225 -0.14 6.54 0.53
CA ALA A 225 -1.41 5.97 0.08
C ALA A 225 -2.04 6.74 -1.09
N ASN A 226 -1.74 8.04 -1.23
CA ASN A 226 -2.35 8.93 -2.21
C ASN A 226 -1.43 9.21 -3.41
N THR A 227 -0.14 9.48 -3.20
CA THR A 227 0.81 9.87 -4.25
C THR A 227 1.17 8.72 -5.18
N LEU A 228 0.88 7.47 -4.81
CA LEU A 228 0.94 6.34 -5.74
C LEU A 228 0.08 6.59 -6.99
N ASN A 229 -1.05 7.30 -6.87
CA ASN A 229 -1.88 7.66 -8.01
C ASN A 229 -1.24 8.71 -8.94
N TYR A 230 -0.18 9.41 -8.53
CA TYR A 230 0.46 10.43 -9.37
C TYR A 230 1.08 9.84 -10.63
N ALA A 231 1.58 8.61 -10.52
CA ALA A 231 2.09 7.88 -11.66
C ALA A 231 0.94 7.53 -12.64
N PRO A 232 1.05 7.91 -13.93
CA PRO A 232 0.08 7.53 -14.95
C PRO A 232 -0.07 6.01 -15.02
N GLN A 233 -1.28 5.52 -15.27
CA GLN A 233 -1.54 4.09 -15.50
C GLN A 233 -0.98 3.16 -14.41
N ILE A 234 -0.88 3.63 -13.17
CA ILE A 234 -0.24 2.89 -12.08
C ILE A 234 -0.93 1.54 -11.80
N TYR A 235 -2.25 1.44 -11.99
CA TYR A 235 -2.98 0.17 -11.88
C TYR A 235 -2.49 -0.86 -12.89
N LEU A 236 -2.32 -0.45 -14.16
CA LEU A 236 -1.78 -1.31 -15.21
C LEU A 236 -0.33 -1.69 -14.89
N PHE A 237 0.47 -0.73 -14.42
CA PHE A 237 1.86 -0.98 -14.06
C PHE A 237 1.98 -2.02 -12.94
N ILE A 238 1.26 -1.85 -11.83
CA ILE A 238 1.22 -2.82 -10.70
C ILE A 238 0.75 -4.19 -11.18
N PHE A 239 -0.29 -4.23 -12.02
CA PHE A 239 -0.79 -5.46 -12.62
C PHE A 239 0.34 -6.19 -13.37
N LEU A 240 1.02 -5.52 -14.29
CA LEU A 240 2.08 -6.09 -15.13
C LEU A 240 3.29 -6.57 -14.32
N VAL A 241 3.82 -5.75 -13.42
CA VAL A 241 5.02 -6.11 -12.64
C VAL A 241 4.77 -7.26 -11.65
N SER A 242 3.51 -7.50 -11.28
CA SER A 242 3.14 -8.62 -10.42
C SER A 242 2.98 -9.96 -11.15
N LEU A 243 2.75 -9.95 -12.49
CA LEU A 243 2.47 -11.15 -13.27
C LEU A 243 3.57 -12.23 -13.15
N PRO A 244 4.88 -11.90 -13.16
CA PRO A 244 5.92 -12.92 -13.00
C PRO A 244 5.80 -13.69 -11.68
N GLY A 245 5.53 -12.99 -10.58
CA GLY A 245 5.31 -13.63 -9.28
C GLY A 245 4.05 -14.49 -9.27
N GLN A 246 2.96 -13.99 -9.86
CA GLN A 246 1.71 -14.73 -9.97
C GLN A 246 1.84 -16.02 -10.79
N LEU A 247 2.54 -15.95 -11.92
CA LEU A 247 2.83 -17.10 -12.79
C LEU A 247 3.70 -18.15 -12.09
N LEU A 248 4.75 -17.71 -11.39
CA LEU A 248 5.71 -18.63 -10.75
C LEU A 248 5.17 -19.27 -9.47
N PHE A 249 4.36 -18.55 -8.70
CA PHE A 249 3.96 -18.98 -7.36
C PHE A 249 2.49 -19.40 -7.23
N GLY A 250 1.68 -19.23 -8.28
CA GLY A 250 0.31 -19.73 -8.33
C GLY A 250 -0.63 -19.02 -7.36
N VAL A 251 -0.45 -17.71 -7.18
CA VAL A 251 -1.23 -16.87 -6.25
C VAL A 251 -2.30 -16.04 -6.95
N THR A 252 -2.43 -16.17 -8.27
CA THR A 252 -3.36 -15.39 -9.12
C THR A 252 -4.81 -15.46 -8.66
N THR A 253 -5.32 -16.66 -8.32
CA THR A 253 -6.72 -16.85 -7.92
C THR A 253 -7.08 -16.08 -6.66
N MET A 254 -6.11 -15.89 -5.77
CA MET A 254 -6.24 -15.09 -4.55
C MET A 254 -6.35 -13.59 -4.87
N THR A 255 -5.43 -13.06 -5.68
CA THR A 255 -5.45 -11.65 -6.09
C THR A 255 -6.67 -11.32 -6.94
N MET A 256 -6.98 -12.16 -7.93
CA MET A 256 -8.13 -11.98 -8.82
C MET A 256 -9.44 -11.95 -8.05
N SER A 257 -9.68 -12.90 -7.14
CA SER A 257 -10.91 -12.93 -6.36
C SER A 257 -11.04 -11.73 -5.42
N ALA A 258 -9.94 -11.24 -4.83
CA ALA A 258 -9.94 -10.02 -4.03
C ALA A 258 -10.36 -8.79 -4.86
N VAL A 259 -9.75 -8.61 -6.04
CA VAL A 259 -10.08 -7.48 -6.94
C VAL A 259 -11.51 -7.55 -7.45
N VAL A 260 -11.94 -8.71 -7.94
CA VAL A 260 -13.31 -8.91 -8.45
C VAL A 260 -14.34 -8.65 -7.35
N THR A 261 -14.11 -9.15 -6.13
CA THR A 261 -15.01 -8.91 -4.99
C THR A 261 -15.13 -7.42 -4.68
N MET A 262 -14.00 -6.72 -4.61
CA MET A 262 -13.99 -5.28 -4.34
C MET A 262 -14.73 -4.49 -5.43
N TYR A 263 -14.48 -4.82 -6.69
CA TYR A 263 -15.11 -4.16 -7.83
C TYR A 263 -16.63 -4.42 -7.88
N LEU A 264 -17.07 -5.67 -7.72
CA LEU A 264 -18.49 -6.02 -7.71
C LEU A 264 -19.24 -5.37 -6.55
N PHE A 265 -18.63 -5.31 -5.37
CA PHE A 265 -19.19 -4.57 -4.24
C PHE A 265 -19.33 -3.08 -4.57
N GLY A 266 -18.30 -2.45 -5.13
CA GLY A 266 -18.33 -1.05 -5.52
C GLY A 266 -19.40 -0.75 -6.58
N LEU A 267 -19.59 -1.63 -7.57
CA LEU A 267 -20.67 -1.52 -8.54
C LEU A 267 -22.05 -1.62 -7.87
N ALA A 268 -22.25 -2.59 -6.98
CA ALA A 268 -23.51 -2.74 -6.26
C ALA A 268 -23.81 -1.54 -5.35
N TYR A 269 -22.78 -0.99 -4.70
CA TYR A 269 -22.91 0.21 -3.88
C TYR A 269 -23.26 1.44 -4.72
N PHE A 270 -22.58 1.65 -5.85
CA PHE A 270 -22.89 2.76 -6.76
C PHE A 270 -24.29 2.63 -7.35
N ALA A 271 -24.69 1.43 -7.76
CA ALA A 271 -26.04 1.18 -8.30
C ALA A 271 -27.16 1.45 -7.28
N SER A 272 -26.90 1.24 -5.99
CA SER A 272 -27.89 1.44 -4.93
C SER A 272 -27.91 2.85 -4.34
N THR A 273 -26.78 3.55 -4.31
CA THR A 273 -26.65 4.86 -3.65
C THR A 273 -26.42 6.03 -4.61
N GLY A 274 -26.02 5.74 -5.85
CA GLY A 274 -25.57 6.73 -6.82
C GLY A 274 -24.22 7.36 -6.48
N VAL A 275 -23.52 6.93 -5.42
CA VAL A 275 -22.20 7.47 -5.05
C VAL A 275 -21.19 6.34 -4.90
N TYR A 276 -19.91 6.67 -5.00
CA TYR A 276 -18.84 5.70 -4.84
C TYR A 276 -18.59 5.39 -3.37
N TYR A 277 -18.32 4.11 -3.07
CA TYR A 277 -18.00 3.69 -1.70
C TYR A 277 -16.64 4.23 -1.26
N PHE A 278 -15.61 3.98 -2.07
CA PHE A 278 -14.34 4.68 -1.93
C PHE A 278 -14.41 5.95 -2.76
N PHE A 279 -13.98 7.05 -2.15
CA PHE A 279 -14.20 8.40 -2.65
C PHE A 279 -13.77 8.60 -4.13
N ASP A 280 -12.58 8.15 -4.52
CA ASP A 280 -11.98 8.48 -5.82
C ASP A 280 -11.82 7.29 -6.78
N SER A 281 -12.29 6.11 -6.39
CA SER A 281 -12.02 4.85 -7.10
C SER A 281 -12.97 3.73 -6.69
N TYR A 282 -13.05 2.64 -7.46
CA TYR A 282 -13.68 1.40 -6.97
C TYR A 282 -12.74 0.59 -6.06
N ILE A 283 -11.43 0.73 -6.27
CA ILE A 283 -10.39 0.04 -5.51
C ILE A 283 -9.26 1.04 -5.27
N PRO A 284 -9.05 1.52 -4.03
CA PRO A 284 -7.97 2.45 -3.76
C PRO A 284 -6.61 1.87 -4.17
N ILE A 285 -5.73 2.69 -4.75
CA ILE A 285 -4.46 2.21 -5.33
C ILE A 285 -3.59 1.46 -4.34
N ALA A 286 -3.54 1.91 -3.09
CA ALA A 286 -2.77 1.27 -2.04
C ALA A 286 -3.37 -0.10 -1.63
N VAL A 287 -4.69 -0.26 -1.72
CA VAL A 287 -5.37 -1.56 -1.52
C VAL A 287 -5.02 -2.49 -2.69
N PHE A 288 -5.10 -1.98 -3.93
CA PHE A 288 -4.72 -2.72 -5.13
C PHE A 288 -3.25 -3.18 -5.07
N LEU A 289 -2.32 -2.32 -4.64
CA LEU A 289 -0.92 -2.66 -4.39
C LEU A 289 -0.79 -3.79 -3.36
N GLY A 290 -1.52 -3.70 -2.24
CA GLY A 290 -1.58 -4.74 -1.22
C GLY A 290 -2.03 -6.09 -1.77
N MET A 291 -3.03 -6.07 -2.66
CA MET A 291 -3.56 -7.26 -3.33
C MET A 291 -2.56 -7.96 -4.24
N HIS A 292 -1.61 -7.21 -4.79
CA HIS A 292 -0.66 -7.73 -5.76
C HIS A 292 0.69 -8.10 -5.14
N LEU A 293 1.11 -7.44 -4.05
CA LEU A 293 2.48 -7.54 -3.52
C LEU A 293 2.64 -7.69 -2.00
N LEU A 294 1.57 -7.56 -1.21
CA LEU A 294 1.65 -7.66 0.25
C LEU A 294 1.22 -9.04 0.78
N PHE A 295 0.04 -9.54 0.39
CA PHE A 295 -0.45 -10.83 0.92
C PHE A 295 -0.14 -12.04 0.00
N ASN A 296 0.60 -11.82 -1.09
CA ASN A 296 0.87 -12.83 -2.12
C ASN A 296 2.03 -13.79 -1.77
N ASP A 297 2.54 -13.78 -0.54
CA ASP A 297 3.61 -14.69 -0.13
C ASP A 297 3.08 -16.15 -0.06
N PRO A 298 3.66 -17.10 -0.82
CA PRO A 298 3.24 -18.50 -0.82
C PRO A 298 3.30 -19.17 0.55
N SER A 299 4.19 -18.71 1.42
CA SER A 299 4.34 -19.26 2.76
C SER A 299 3.15 -18.90 3.68
N THR A 300 2.53 -17.75 3.44
CA THR A 300 1.44 -17.16 4.24
C THR A 300 0.12 -17.03 3.45
N SER A 301 -0.08 -17.91 2.47
CA SER A 301 -1.35 -18.05 1.73
C SER A 301 -1.93 -19.47 1.83
N PRO A 302 -3.25 -19.66 1.61
CA PRO A 302 -3.87 -20.98 1.58
C PRO A 302 -3.26 -21.92 0.54
N ARG A 303 -3.33 -23.22 0.80
CA ARG A 303 -2.75 -24.25 -0.09
C ARG A 303 -3.69 -24.64 -1.22
N THR A 304 -4.99 -24.61 -0.95
CA THR A 304 -6.02 -25.02 -1.90
C THR A 304 -6.42 -23.85 -2.80
N GLU A 305 -6.82 -24.13 -4.05
CA GLU A 305 -7.29 -23.07 -4.95
C GLU A 305 -8.57 -22.42 -4.43
N LEU A 306 -9.53 -23.23 -3.96
CA LEU A 306 -10.72 -22.70 -3.30
C LEU A 306 -10.36 -21.89 -2.05
N GLY A 307 -9.39 -22.34 -1.25
CA GLY A 307 -8.89 -21.58 -0.10
C GLY A 307 -8.33 -20.22 -0.50
N ARG A 308 -7.57 -20.15 -1.60
CA ARG A 308 -7.05 -18.88 -2.15
C ARG A 308 -8.17 -17.94 -2.59
N ILE A 309 -9.20 -18.46 -3.25
CA ILE A 309 -10.38 -17.68 -3.64
C ILE A 309 -11.10 -17.15 -2.40
N LEU A 310 -11.39 -18.02 -1.43
CA LEU A 310 -12.03 -17.62 -0.17
C LEU A 310 -11.21 -16.57 0.57
N PHE A 311 -9.89 -16.72 0.60
CA PHE A 311 -9.00 -15.73 1.19
C PHE A 311 -9.11 -14.38 0.49
N GLY A 312 -9.10 -14.34 -0.85
CA GLY A 312 -9.24 -13.08 -1.59
C GLY A 312 -10.58 -12.39 -1.31
N VAL A 313 -11.68 -13.15 -1.33
CA VAL A 313 -13.03 -12.66 -1.01
C VAL A 313 -13.09 -12.10 0.43
N LEU A 314 -12.60 -12.87 1.40
CA LEU A 314 -12.61 -12.47 2.82
C LEU A 314 -11.69 -11.28 3.09
N TYR A 315 -10.54 -11.20 2.41
CA TYR A 315 -9.66 -10.04 2.50
C TYR A 315 -10.37 -8.78 1.99
N ALA A 316 -10.99 -8.84 0.81
CA ALA A 316 -11.72 -7.71 0.25
C ALA A 316 -12.86 -7.27 1.17
N ALA A 317 -13.66 -8.23 1.67
CA ALA A 317 -14.72 -7.96 2.65
C ALA A 317 -14.17 -7.34 3.94
N GLY A 318 -13.02 -7.82 4.43
CA GLY A 318 -12.34 -7.27 5.60
C GLY A 318 -11.90 -5.82 5.41
N VAL A 319 -11.32 -5.48 4.25
CA VAL A 319 -10.95 -4.10 3.91
C VAL A 319 -12.18 -3.21 3.81
N ILE A 320 -13.25 -3.66 3.14
CA ILE A 320 -14.53 -2.93 3.04
C ILE A 320 -15.08 -2.62 4.43
N ALA A 321 -15.13 -3.63 5.31
CA ALA A 321 -15.64 -3.49 6.67
C ALA A 321 -14.76 -2.56 7.51
N LEU A 322 -13.44 -2.71 7.43
CA LEU A 322 -12.50 -1.83 8.14
C LEU A 322 -12.61 -0.39 7.67
N TYR A 323 -12.69 -0.14 6.37
CA TYR A 323 -12.95 1.21 5.83
C TYR A 323 -14.21 1.82 6.45
N ALA A 324 -15.31 1.05 6.49
CA ALA A 324 -16.57 1.50 7.06
C ALA A 324 -16.49 1.80 8.57
N VAL A 325 -15.69 1.04 9.31
CA VAL A 325 -15.49 1.25 10.75
C VAL A 325 -14.62 2.49 10.99
N LEU A 326 -13.53 2.63 10.25
CA LEU A 326 -12.61 3.76 10.37
C LEU A 326 -13.26 5.08 9.95
N ASP A 327 -14.04 5.09 8.85
CA ASP A 327 -14.77 6.29 8.39
C ASP A 327 -15.81 6.75 9.43
N ARG A 328 -16.58 5.80 9.98
CA ARG A 328 -17.56 6.10 11.06
C ARG A 328 -16.91 6.61 12.33
N ALA A 329 -15.70 6.13 12.64
CA ALA A 329 -14.92 6.62 13.77
C ALA A 329 -14.17 7.93 13.44
N THR A 330 -14.30 8.47 12.22
CA THR A 330 -13.63 9.71 11.76
C THR A 330 -12.10 9.68 11.90
N ILE A 331 -11.52 8.48 11.78
CA ILE A 331 -10.06 8.25 11.85
C ILE A 331 -9.50 7.85 10.49
N PRO A 332 -8.18 7.94 10.27
CA PRO A 332 -7.60 7.71 8.95
C PRO A 332 -7.92 6.32 8.38
N THR A 333 -8.62 6.29 7.24
CA THR A 333 -9.10 5.06 6.59
C THR A 333 -8.01 4.29 5.86
N PHE A 334 -6.91 4.94 5.49
CA PHE A 334 -5.85 4.33 4.69
C PHE A 334 -5.10 3.18 5.39
N TYR A 335 -5.34 2.90 6.68
CA TYR A 335 -4.76 1.74 7.37
C TYR A 335 -5.54 0.44 7.19
N ASP A 336 -6.76 0.49 6.67
CA ASP A 336 -7.67 -0.64 6.43
C ASP A 336 -6.97 -1.89 5.86
N LYS A 337 -6.19 -1.73 4.78
CA LYS A 337 -5.46 -2.78 4.09
C LYS A 337 -4.36 -3.43 4.95
N LEU A 338 -3.77 -2.68 5.88
CA LEU A 338 -2.66 -3.14 6.73
C LEU A 338 -3.18 -3.90 7.94
N LEU A 339 -4.32 -3.49 8.48
CA LEU A 339 -4.99 -4.17 9.59
C LEU A 339 -5.57 -5.53 9.18
N ALA A 340 -6.05 -5.65 7.93
CA ALA A 340 -6.66 -6.89 7.43
C ALA A 340 -5.66 -8.06 7.30
N VAL A 341 -4.44 -7.81 6.81
CA VAL A 341 -3.51 -8.90 6.43
C VAL A 341 -3.11 -9.81 7.60
N PRO A 342 -2.71 -9.30 8.78
CA PRO A 342 -2.33 -10.17 9.90
C PRO A 342 -3.50 -11.05 10.38
N VAL A 343 -4.72 -10.50 10.39
CA VAL A 343 -5.94 -11.26 10.72
C VAL A 343 -6.13 -12.39 9.70
N MET A 344 -6.02 -12.08 8.41
CA MET A 344 -6.12 -13.07 7.35
C MET A 344 -5.02 -14.14 7.44
N ASN A 345 -3.80 -13.79 7.85
CA ASN A 345 -2.72 -14.75 8.06
C ASN A 345 -3.06 -15.76 9.17
N LEU A 346 -3.70 -15.34 10.26
CA LEU A 346 -4.15 -16.24 11.32
C LEU A 346 -5.25 -17.20 10.84
N LEU A 347 -6.09 -16.76 9.90
CA LEU A 347 -7.23 -17.52 9.39
C LEU A 347 -6.87 -18.56 8.32
N ILE A 348 -5.64 -18.59 7.79
CA ILE A 348 -5.25 -19.46 6.65
C ILE A 348 -5.61 -20.94 6.90
N GLN A 349 -5.27 -21.50 8.07
CA GLN A 349 -5.55 -22.91 8.36
C GLN A 349 -7.04 -23.20 8.57
N VAL A 350 -7.82 -22.21 9.00
CA VAL A 350 -9.29 -22.31 9.08
C VAL A 350 -9.86 -22.31 7.67
N ILE A 351 -9.43 -21.37 6.83
CA ILE A 351 -9.85 -21.27 5.42
C ILE A 351 -9.53 -22.56 4.66
N ASP A 352 -8.33 -23.12 4.81
CA ASP A 352 -7.96 -24.38 4.16
C ASP A 352 -8.83 -25.56 4.66
N ARG A 353 -9.22 -25.58 5.96
CA ARG A 353 -10.13 -26.61 6.49
C ARG A 353 -11.54 -26.47 5.93
N VAL A 354 -12.06 -25.24 5.86
CA VAL A 354 -13.39 -24.94 5.31
C VAL A 354 -13.43 -25.29 3.82
N ALA A 355 -12.42 -24.91 3.05
CA ALA A 355 -12.30 -25.22 1.63
C ALA A 355 -12.26 -26.74 1.35
N GLN A 356 -11.79 -27.54 2.30
CA GLN A 356 -11.72 -29.00 2.18
C GLN A 356 -12.97 -29.72 2.72
N SER A 357 -13.95 -29.00 3.25
CA SER A 357 -15.19 -29.59 3.76
C SER A 357 -16.01 -30.26 2.65
N ASN A 358 -16.73 -31.33 2.97
CA ASN A 358 -17.51 -32.09 1.98
C ASN A 358 -18.56 -31.24 1.25
N ALA A 359 -19.11 -30.22 1.91
CA ALA A 359 -20.08 -29.30 1.32
C ALA A 359 -19.46 -28.46 0.19
N LEU A 360 -18.27 -27.89 0.43
CA LEU A 360 -17.60 -26.98 -0.51
C LEU A 360 -16.73 -27.71 -1.54
N ARG A 361 -16.36 -28.97 -1.28
CA ARG A 361 -15.59 -29.80 -2.22
C ARG A 361 -16.29 -30.02 -3.57
N ARG A 362 -17.63 -29.89 -3.62
CA ARG A 362 -18.43 -29.97 -4.86
C ARG A 362 -18.27 -28.73 -5.75
N VAL A 363 -17.89 -27.60 -5.16
CA VAL A 363 -17.73 -26.29 -5.84
C VAL A 363 -16.25 -25.98 -6.09
N ASP A 364 -15.34 -26.93 -5.81
CA ASP A 364 -13.90 -26.73 -6.01
C ASP A 364 -13.59 -26.46 -7.50
N PRO A 365 -13.13 -25.25 -7.87
CA PRO A 365 -12.82 -24.91 -9.26
C PRO A 365 -11.72 -25.79 -9.84
N ALA A 366 -10.87 -26.38 -8.99
CA ALA A 366 -9.87 -27.35 -9.41
C ALA A 366 -10.50 -28.63 -9.99
N ALA A 367 -11.79 -28.91 -9.73
CA ALA A 367 -12.53 -30.03 -10.30
C ALA A 367 -12.78 -29.87 -11.82
N LEU A 368 -12.95 -28.64 -12.31
CA LEU A 368 -13.11 -28.31 -13.74
C LEU A 368 -11.79 -28.40 -14.53
N GLY A 369 -10.64 -28.43 -13.84
CA GLY A 369 -9.31 -28.37 -14.43
C GLY A 369 -8.35 -29.46 -13.96
N ARG A 370 -8.85 -30.65 -13.60
CA ARG A 370 -8.02 -31.75 -13.04
C ARG A 370 -6.83 -32.17 -13.92
N SER A 371 -6.91 -31.95 -15.23
CA SER A 371 -5.85 -32.27 -16.19
C SER A 371 -4.68 -31.27 -16.22
N LEU A 372 -4.81 -30.13 -15.54
CA LEU A 372 -3.81 -29.05 -15.57
C LEU A 372 -3.11 -28.94 -14.23
N THR A 373 -1.86 -29.36 -14.21
CA THR A 373 -1.00 -29.29 -13.03
C THR A 373 0.16 -28.33 -13.25
N GLY A 374 0.60 -27.68 -12.17
CA GLY A 374 1.83 -26.88 -12.17
C GLY A 374 1.76 -25.63 -13.09
N PRO A 375 2.84 -25.31 -13.82
CA PRO A 375 2.97 -24.04 -14.55
C PRO A 375 1.86 -23.75 -15.57
N ARG A 376 1.34 -24.80 -16.24
CA ARG A 376 0.25 -24.65 -17.23
C ARG A 376 -1.04 -24.15 -16.59
N ARG A 377 -1.32 -24.55 -15.34
CA ARG A 377 -2.49 -24.07 -14.59
C ARG A 377 -2.32 -22.60 -14.22
N ASN A 378 -1.15 -22.22 -13.72
CA ASN A 378 -0.85 -20.83 -13.37
C ASN A 378 -0.98 -19.92 -14.60
N LEU A 379 -0.49 -20.36 -15.76
CA LEU A 379 -0.63 -19.62 -17.02
C LEU A 379 -2.10 -19.40 -17.39
N ARG A 380 -2.96 -20.41 -17.26
CA ARG A 380 -4.40 -20.24 -17.53
C ARG A 380 -5.07 -19.28 -16.56
N TYR A 381 -4.77 -19.38 -15.26
CA TYR A 381 -5.32 -18.43 -14.29
C TYR A 381 -4.84 -17.01 -14.55
N VAL A 382 -3.58 -16.82 -14.94
CA VAL A 382 -3.08 -15.51 -15.35
C VAL A 382 -3.73 -15.02 -16.65
N GLY A 383 -3.99 -15.92 -17.60
CA GLY A 383 -4.75 -15.57 -18.82
C GLY A 383 -6.17 -15.11 -18.51
N VAL A 384 -6.90 -15.85 -17.68
CA VAL A 384 -8.24 -15.44 -17.20
C VAL A 384 -8.14 -14.12 -16.44
N TRP A 385 -7.15 -13.97 -15.57
CA TRP A 385 -6.94 -12.76 -14.80
C TRP A 385 -6.65 -11.55 -15.70
N ALA A 386 -5.88 -11.72 -16.78
CA ALA A 386 -5.65 -10.67 -17.75
C ALA A 386 -6.93 -10.25 -18.49
N VAL A 387 -7.75 -11.21 -18.92
CA VAL A 387 -9.06 -10.90 -19.53
C VAL A 387 -9.96 -10.14 -18.57
N VAL A 388 -10.04 -10.58 -17.30
CA VAL A 388 -10.82 -9.89 -16.26
C VAL A 388 -10.28 -8.48 -16.01
N PHE A 389 -8.96 -8.31 -15.88
CA PHE A 389 -8.36 -7.00 -15.66
C PHE A 389 -8.62 -6.05 -16.83
N ILE A 390 -8.49 -6.53 -18.08
CA ILE A 390 -8.81 -5.76 -19.28
C ILE A 390 -10.28 -5.34 -19.27
N ALA A 391 -11.20 -6.26 -18.93
CA ALA A 391 -12.63 -5.94 -18.86
C ALA A 391 -12.94 -4.87 -17.78
N ILE A 392 -12.36 -5.00 -16.58
CA ILE A 392 -12.54 -4.01 -15.51
C ILE A 392 -11.94 -2.66 -15.91
N SER A 393 -10.76 -2.65 -16.54
CA SER A 393 -10.10 -1.43 -17.03
C SER A 393 -10.91 -0.74 -18.13
N ALA A 394 -11.41 -1.50 -19.10
CA ALA A 394 -12.27 -0.98 -20.17
C ALA A 394 -13.58 -0.41 -19.63
N ALA A 395 -14.13 -0.99 -18.57
CA ALA A 395 -15.29 -0.48 -17.84
C ALA A 395 -14.96 0.68 -16.88
N GLN A 396 -13.73 1.21 -16.91
CA GLN A 396 -13.23 2.27 -16.02
C GLN A 396 -13.34 1.91 -14.52
N GLY A 397 -13.34 0.61 -14.20
CA GLY A 397 -13.32 0.10 -12.83
C GLY A 397 -11.97 0.27 -12.14
N VAL A 398 -10.90 0.31 -12.92
CA VAL A 398 -9.53 0.65 -12.50
C VAL A 398 -8.92 1.58 -13.55
N GLY A 399 -8.00 2.44 -13.13
CA GLY A 399 -7.32 3.39 -14.01
C GLY A 399 -7.45 4.83 -13.55
N ASP A 400 -7.22 5.75 -14.49
CA ASP A 400 -6.95 7.16 -14.20
C ASP A 400 -8.17 8.08 -14.36
N ASN A 401 -9.25 7.60 -14.98
CA ASN A 401 -10.39 8.43 -15.40
C ASN A 401 -11.67 8.17 -14.58
N HIS A 402 -11.52 7.84 -13.30
CA HIS A 402 -12.67 7.50 -12.46
C HIS A 402 -13.46 8.76 -12.08
N ARG A 403 -14.76 8.79 -12.38
CA ARG A 403 -15.61 10.00 -12.21
C ARG A 403 -15.69 10.50 -10.77
N GLY A 404 -15.50 9.63 -9.78
CA GLY A 404 -15.42 10.01 -8.36
C GLY A 404 -14.26 10.95 -8.01
N GLN A 405 -13.31 11.16 -8.93
CA GLN A 405 -12.22 12.14 -8.75
C GLN A 405 -12.63 13.57 -9.10
N TRP A 406 -13.72 13.75 -9.85
CA TRP A 406 -14.05 15.03 -10.47
C TRP A 406 -15.07 15.80 -9.63
N VAL A 407 -14.85 17.11 -9.50
CA VAL A 407 -15.74 18.01 -8.75
C VAL A 407 -17.19 18.00 -9.27
N PRO A 408 -17.44 18.05 -10.60
CA PRO A 408 -18.82 18.10 -11.11
C PRO A 408 -19.68 16.91 -10.69
N PHE A 409 -19.09 15.72 -10.59
CA PHE A 409 -19.80 14.52 -10.12
C PHE A 409 -20.35 14.72 -8.70
N TRP A 410 -19.51 15.24 -7.78
CA TRP A 410 -19.90 15.46 -6.39
C TRP A 410 -20.85 16.65 -6.21
N GLN A 411 -20.72 17.70 -7.04
CA GLN A 411 -21.67 18.80 -7.09
C GLN A 411 -23.06 18.33 -7.47
N GLN A 412 -23.16 17.52 -8.54
CA GLN A 412 -24.43 16.95 -8.98
C GLN A 412 -25.01 16.03 -7.90
N ALA A 413 -24.23 15.08 -7.37
CA ALA A 413 -24.68 14.16 -6.34
C ALA A 413 -25.15 14.87 -5.06
N CYS A 414 -24.48 15.96 -4.68
CA CYS A 414 -24.90 16.79 -3.54
C CYS A 414 -26.21 17.52 -3.82
N THR A 415 -26.37 18.09 -5.02
CA THR A 415 -27.61 18.78 -5.44
C THR A 415 -28.81 17.81 -5.48
N GLU A 416 -28.57 16.57 -5.89
CA GLU A 416 -29.58 15.50 -5.88
C GLU A 416 -29.86 14.92 -4.49
N GLY A 417 -29.21 15.43 -3.44
CA GLY A 417 -29.44 14.98 -2.06
C GLY A 417 -28.91 13.57 -1.76
N ARG A 418 -27.95 13.04 -2.54
CA ARG A 418 -27.38 11.71 -2.31
C ARG A 418 -26.62 11.68 -0.99
N THR A 419 -26.77 10.59 -0.23
CA THR A 419 -26.13 10.44 1.08
C THR A 419 -24.61 10.59 0.97
N TYR A 420 -24.01 11.30 1.92
CA TYR A 420 -22.56 11.62 1.97
C TYR A 420 -22.01 12.50 0.84
N ALA A 421 -22.78 12.82 -0.21
CA ALA A 421 -22.27 13.54 -1.37
C ALA A 421 -21.80 14.98 -1.02
N CYS A 422 -22.59 15.74 -0.27
CA CYS A 422 -22.19 17.10 0.14
C CYS A 422 -21.00 17.11 1.09
N ARG A 423 -20.90 16.11 1.98
CA ARG A 423 -19.73 15.92 2.86
C ARG A 423 -18.48 15.66 2.03
N ASN A 424 -18.58 14.76 1.06
CA ASN A 424 -17.50 14.40 0.15
C ASN A 424 -17.07 15.58 -0.74
N LEU A 425 -18.04 16.34 -1.28
CA LEU A 425 -17.77 17.58 -1.99
C LEU A 425 -17.05 18.59 -1.10
N GLY A 426 -17.50 18.79 0.13
CA GLY A 426 -16.86 19.66 1.11
C GLY A 426 -15.41 19.29 1.39
N ASN A 427 -15.12 17.99 1.58
CA ASN A 427 -13.75 17.49 1.73
C ASN A 427 -12.89 17.81 0.49
N LEU A 428 -13.46 17.61 -0.72
CA LEU A 428 -12.76 17.87 -1.98
C LEU A 428 -12.38 19.35 -2.13
N VAL A 429 -13.36 20.25 -2.01
CA VAL A 429 -13.10 21.69 -2.19
C VAL A 429 -12.28 22.28 -1.04
N SER A 430 -12.39 21.73 0.18
CA SER A 430 -11.51 22.14 1.29
C SER A 430 -10.05 21.81 1.00
N ASN A 431 -9.77 20.63 0.43
CA ASN A 431 -8.42 20.25 0.04
C ASN A 431 -7.89 21.14 -1.10
N TYR A 432 -8.72 21.46 -2.10
CA TYR A 432 -8.34 22.38 -3.17
C TYR A 432 -8.17 23.83 -2.70
N CYS A 433 -8.94 24.27 -1.71
CA CYS A 433 -8.73 25.56 -1.07
C CYS A 433 -7.35 25.64 -0.41
N ARG A 434 -6.96 24.61 0.35
CA ARG A 434 -5.60 24.49 0.93
C ARG A 434 -4.51 24.41 -0.14
N ALA A 435 -4.82 23.87 -1.31
CA ALA A 435 -3.97 23.88 -2.49
C ALA A 435 -4.02 25.20 -3.28
N ARG A 436 -4.57 26.27 -2.68
CA ARG A 436 -4.64 27.65 -3.18
C ARG A 436 -5.54 27.88 -4.40
N SER A 437 -6.65 27.14 -4.52
CA SER A 437 -7.72 27.52 -5.44
C SER A 437 -8.70 28.50 -4.78
N GLY A 438 -8.77 29.73 -5.31
CA GLY A 438 -9.70 30.76 -4.84
C GLY A 438 -11.16 30.36 -5.07
N TRP A 439 -11.45 29.74 -6.21
CA TRP A 439 -12.76 29.15 -6.50
C TRP A 439 -13.17 28.13 -5.43
N ALA A 440 -12.28 27.19 -5.11
CA ALA A 440 -12.57 26.14 -4.13
C ALA A 440 -12.75 26.70 -2.72
N CYS A 441 -11.98 27.72 -2.33
CA CYS A 441 -12.17 28.42 -1.05
C CYS A 441 -13.54 29.08 -0.95
N ASN A 442 -13.99 29.77 -2.01
CA ASN A 442 -15.33 30.36 -2.03
C ASN A 442 -16.42 29.30 -1.93
N GLU A 443 -16.32 28.25 -2.74
CA GLU A 443 -17.26 27.13 -2.74
C GLU A 443 -17.32 26.40 -1.39
N PHE A 444 -16.18 26.20 -0.75
CA PHE A 444 -16.11 25.63 0.60
C PHE A 444 -16.85 26.49 1.63
N GLY A 445 -16.63 27.81 1.60
CA GLY A 445 -17.33 28.76 2.48
C GLY A 445 -18.85 28.73 2.31
N ILE A 446 -19.35 28.52 1.07
CA ILE A 446 -20.78 28.36 0.81
C ILE A 446 -21.30 27.01 1.34
N LEU A 447 -20.56 25.92 1.09
CA LEU A 447 -20.98 24.56 1.46
C LEU A 447 -21.08 24.34 2.97
N ILE A 448 -20.21 24.97 3.75
CA ILE A 448 -20.28 24.89 5.22
C ILE A 448 -21.40 25.77 5.82
N ASN A 449 -22.22 26.38 4.97
CA ASN A 449 -23.33 27.26 5.33
C ASN A 449 -22.86 28.48 6.17
N PRO A 450 -22.62 29.64 5.55
CA PRO A 450 -22.04 30.80 6.23
C PRO A 450 -22.90 31.32 7.39
N ARG A 451 -24.22 31.11 7.36
CA ARG A 451 -25.11 31.49 8.47
C ARG A 451 -24.97 30.59 9.70
N GLN A 452 -24.64 29.31 9.48
CA GLN A 452 -24.46 28.34 10.56
C GLN A 452 -23.01 28.33 11.07
N ASN A 453 -22.04 28.59 10.19
CA ASN A 453 -20.60 28.52 10.50
C ASN A 453 -19.89 29.82 10.04
N PRO A 454 -20.25 31.00 10.58
CA PRO A 454 -19.78 32.29 10.09
C PRO A 454 -18.26 32.45 10.15
N GLU A 455 -17.63 32.01 11.25
CA GLU A 455 -16.18 32.14 11.42
C GLU A 455 -15.37 31.31 10.40
N PHE A 456 -15.83 30.10 10.09
CA PHE A 456 -15.16 29.24 9.11
C PHE A 456 -15.42 29.74 7.68
N ALA A 457 -16.65 30.20 7.40
CA ALA A 457 -17.00 30.70 6.08
C ALA A 457 -16.27 32.01 5.76
N THR A 458 -16.24 32.96 6.70
CA THR A 458 -15.49 34.22 6.54
C THR A 458 -14.00 33.98 6.30
N ARG A 459 -13.39 32.99 6.97
CA ARG A 459 -11.99 32.60 6.69
C ARG A 459 -11.82 32.08 5.26
N ALA A 460 -12.71 31.20 4.81
CA ALA A 460 -12.65 30.66 3.46
C ALA A 460 -12.90 31.73 2.39
N PHE A 461 -13.86 32.64 2.60
CA PHE A 461 -14.13 33.77 1.70
C PHE A 461 -12.97 34.76 1.66
N ARG A 462 -12.33 35.04 2.79
CA ARG A 462 -11.14 35.87 2.85
C ARG A 462 -9.98 35.25 2.06
N GLU A 463 -9.74 33.96 2.24
CA GLU A 463 -8.69 33.25 1.49
C GLU A 463 -8.98 33.26 -0.02
N ALA A 464 -10.24 33.08 -0.43
CA ALA A 464 -10.64 33.26 -1.83
C ALA A 464 -10.37 34.68 -2.34
N CYS A 465 -10.70 35.71 -1.55
CA CYS A 465 -10.46 37.12 -1.89
C CYS A 465 -8.95 37.43 -2.03
N ASP A 466 -8.13 36.94 -1.09
CA ASP A 466 -6.68 37.12 -1.09
C ASP A 466 -6.01 36.42 -2.29
N LEU A 467 -6.64 35.36 -2.81
CA LEU A 467 -6.25 34.67 -4.05
C LEU A 467 -6.77 35.36 -5.32
N GLY A 468 -7.44 36.50 -5.20
CA GLY A 468 -7.96 37.29 -6.32
C GLY A 468 -9.28 36.79 -6.91
N TYR A 469 -10.01 35.91 -6.21
CA TYR A 469 -11.30 35.40 -6.67
C TYR A 469 -12.45 36.32 -6.20
N GLU A 470 -12.95 37.15 -7.11
CA GLU A 470 -13.88 38.26 -6.83
C GLU A 470 -15.10 37.89 -5.97
N PRO A 471 -15.82 36.77 -6.21
CA PRO A 471 -16.96 36.40 -5.35
C PRO A 471 -16.58 36.16 -3.90
N GLY A 472 -15.34 35.75 -3.62
CA GLY A 472 -14.83 35.61 -2.26
C GLY A 472 -14.86 36.95 -1.52
N CYS A 473 -14.41 38.02 -2.17
CA CYS A 473 -14.46 39.37 -1.60
C CYS A 473 -15.90 39.85 -1.38
N ALA A 474 -16.79 39.56 -2.33
CA ALA A 474 -18.20 39.94 -2.20
C ALA A 474 -18.95 39.16 -1.09
N ASN A 475 -18.58 37.90 -0.86
CA ASN A 475 -19.20 37.06 0.16
C ASN A 475 -18.70 37.34 1.59
N LEU A 476 -17.70 38.22 1.75
CA LEU A 476 -17.34 38.76 3.07
C LEU A 476 -18.44 39.68 3.64
N ASP A 477 -19.32 40.21 2.79
CA ASP A 477 -20.52 40.92 3.25
C ASP A 477 -21.58 39.90 3.69
N GLU A 478 -21.97 39.94 4.95
CA GLU A 478 -23.01 39.08 5.53
C GLU A 478 -24.36 39.20 4.82
N SER A 479 -24.64 40.35 4.20
CA SER A 479 -25.85 40.56 3.41
C SER A 479 -25.94 39.60 2.20
N ALA A 480 -24.79 39.16 1.67
CA ALA A 480 -24.73 38.21 0.57
C ALA A 480 -25.07 36.78 0.98
N TRP A 481 -25.11 36.44 2.27
CA TRP A 481 -25.22 35.05 2.73
C TRP A 481 -26.59 34.40 2.46
N SER A 482 -27.63 35.17 2.12
CA SER A 482 -28.90 34.63 1.60
C SER A 482 -28.75 34.02 0.21
N ALA A 483 -27.85 34.58 -0.60
CA ALA A 483 -27.61 34.16 -1.97
C ALA A 483 -26.11 34.40 -2.31
N PRO A 484 -25.21 33.56 -1.77
CA PRO A 484 -23.77 33.77 -1.93
C PRO A 484 -23.38 33.82 -3.41
N ARG A 485 -22.48 34.75 -3.76
CA ARG A 485 -21.99 34.92 -5.13
C ARG A 485 -21.07 33.77 -5.53
N ARG A 486 -21.15 33.39 -6.79
CA ARG A 486 -20.35 32.31 -7.41
C ARG A 486 -19.94 32.76 -8.81
N MET A 487 -18.78 32.31 -9.28
CA MET A 487 -18.38 32.43 -10.69
C MET A 487 -17.67 31.16 -11.17
N ALA A 488 -17.53 31.01 -12.47
CA ALA A 488 -16.75 29.91 -13.05
C ALA A 488 -15.28 29.93 -12.57
N PRO A 489 -14.62 28.76 -12.41
CA PRO A 489 -13.20 28.71 -12.07
C PRO A 489 -12.32 29.52 -13.04
N ALA A 490 -11.28 30.17 -12.52
CA ALA A 490 -10.24 30.77 -13.36
C ALA A 490 -9.28 29.68 -13.88
N ALA A 491 -8.42 30.02 -14.86
CA ALA A 491 -7.40 29.08 -15.34
C ALA A 491 -6.47 28.60 -14.22
N ALA A 492 -6.11 29.49 -13.27
CA ALA A 492 -5.31 29.13 -12.09
C ALA A 492 -6.04 28.16 -11.15
N ASP A 493 -7.36 28.28 -10.99
CA ASP A 493 -8.16 27.31 -10.24
C ASP A 493 -8.18 25.95 -10.95
N TYR A 494 -8.34 25.94 -12.28
CA TYR A 494 -8.35 24.73 -13.08
C TYR A 494 -7.04 23.93 -12.99
N GLN A 495 -5.89 24.59 -12.83
CA GLN A 495 -4.62 23.90 -12.57
C GLN A 495 -4.64 23.08 -11.27
N VAL A 496 -5.49 23.46 -10.31
CA VAL A 496 -5.63 22.77 -9.02
C VAL A 496 -6.78 21.76 -9.06
N ILE A 497 -7.99 22.19 -9.42
CA ILE A 497 -9.21 21.38 -9.25
C ILE A 497 -9.35 20.26 -10.29
N LEU A 498 -8.62 20.31 -11.41
CA LEU A 498 -8.62 19.26 -12.45
C LEU A 498 -7.61 18.14 -12.17
N GLN A 499 -6.77 18.26 -11.15
CA GLN A 499 -5.75 17.25 -10.82
C GLN A 499 -6.37 15.90 -10.46
N GLY A 500 -7.56 15.89 -9.83
CA GLY A 500 -8.16 14.67 -9.30
C GLY A 500 -7.24 14.01 -8.28
N ASN A 501 -6.89 12.74 -8.49
CA ASN A 501 -5.89 12.04 -7.68
C ASN A 501 -4.50 11.97 -8.34
N LYS A 502 -4.26 12.75 -9.40
CA LYS A 502 -2.98 12.84 -10.10
C LYS A 502 -2.09 13.92 -9.49
N GLY A 503 -0.83 13.91 -9.93
CA GLY A 503 0.12 14.94 -9.54
C GLY A 503 -0.23 16.31 -10.12
N PRO A 504 0.51 17.37 -9.74
CA PRO A 504 0.26 18.72 -10.23
C PRO A 504 0.26 18.80 -11.77
N LEU A 505 -0.74 19.49 -12.33
CA LEU A 505 -0.79 19.79 -13.77
C LEU A 505 0.25 20.87 -14.08
N ARG A 506 1.36 20.47 -14.73
CA ARG A 506 2.45 21.38 -15.13
C ARG A 506 2.38 21.66 -16.62
N ASP A 507 2.75 22.89 -17.00
CA ASP A 507 2.98 23.29 -18.39
C ASP A 507 1.77 23.19 -19.34
N MET A 508 0.53 23.17 -18.79
CA MET A 508 -0.69 23.20 -19.60
C MET A 508 -1.09 24.64 -19.94
N SER A 509 -1.39 24.89 -21.21
CA SER A 509 -1.98 26.14 -21.68
C SER A 509 -3.43 26.30 -21.17
N PRO A 510 -3.96 27.53 -21.12
CA PRO A 510 -5.36 27.75 -20.76
C PRO A 510 -6.36 26.97 -21.62
N GLY A 511 -6.11 26.84 -22.94
CA GLY A 511 -6.98 26.09 -23.84
C GLY A 511 -7.02 24.58 -23.54
N GLU A 512 -5.87 24.00 -23.17
CA GLU A 512 -5.80 22.60 -22.74
C GLU A 512 -6.51 22.39 -21.41
N LEU A 513 -6.38 23.32 -20.47
CA LEU A 513 -7.11 23.29 -19.20
C LEU A 513 -8.62 23.36 -19.42
N TYR A 514 -9.12 24.21 -20.32
CA TYR A 514 -10.55 24.28 -20.62
C TYR A 514 -11.07 23.01 -21.31
N SER A 515 -10.28 22.42 -22.21
CA SER A 515 -10.63 21.15 -22.84
C SER A 515 -10.70 20.02 -21.81
N LEU A 516 -9.75 19.98 -20.88
CA LEU A 516 -9.75 19.02 -19.77
C LEU A 516 -10.93 19.26 -18.81
N ALA A 517 -11.21 20.53 -18.48
CA ALA A 517 -12.37 20.90 -17.67
C ALA A 517 -13.67 20.42 -18.32
N CYS A 518 -13.81 20.59 -19.65
CA CYS A 518 -14.94 20.07 -20.40
C CYS A 518 -15.04 18.54 -20.30
N ALA A 519 -13.94 17.82 -20.50
CA ALA A 519 -13.89 16.37 -20.39
C ALA A 519 -14.24 15.86 -18.98
N GLN A 520 -13.96 16.63 -17.94
CA GLN A 520 -14.32 16.32 -16.54
C GLN A 520 -15.74 16.78 -16.15
N GLY A 521 -16.48 17.43 -17.07
CA GLY A 521 -17.88 17.81 -16.89
C GLY A 521 -18.13 19.25 -16.45
N PHE A 522 -17.13 20.13 -16.50
CA PHE A 522 -17.33 21.57 -16.29
C PHE A 522 -17.94 22.23 -17.54
N ARG A 523 -19.16 22.75 -17.41
CA ARG A 523 -19.89 23.39 -18.52
C ARG A 523 -19.19 24.63 -19.06
N ASP A 524 -18.65 25.47 -18.17
CA ASP A 524 -17.92 26.67 -18.56
C ASP A 524 -16.58 26.33 -19.23
N GLY A 525 -15.96 25.20 -18.86
CA GLY A 525 -14.81 24.63 -19.56
C GLY A 525 -15.12 24.33 -21.03
N CYS A 526 -16.26 23.68 -21.31
CA CYS A 526 -16.70 23.42 -22.69
C CYS A 526 -16.93 24.71 -23.48
N GLN A 527 -17.61 25.69 -22.87
CA GLN A 527 -17.86 27.00 -23.50
C GLN A 527 -16.56 27.72 -23.86
N ARG A 528 -15.59 27.76 -22.94
CA ARG A 528 -14.28 28.41 -23.16
C ARG A 528 -13.38 27.64 -24.12
N ALA A 529 -13.54 26.33 -24.21
CA ALA A 529 -12.85 25.49 -25.19
C ALA A 529 -13.49 25.54 -26.59
N GLY A 530 -14.67 26.15 -26.74
CA GLY A 530 -15.42 26.13 -28.00
C GLY A 530 -15.97 24.76 -28.38
N ILE A 531 -16.21 23.89 -27.38
CA ILE A 531 -16.73 22.54 -27.56
C ILE A 531 -18.22 22.58 -27.23
N GLU A 532 -19.09 22.13 -28.15
CA GLU A 532 -20.49 21.91 -27.83
C GLU A 532 -20.60 20.84 -26.73
N ALA A 533 -21.14 21.23 -25.57
CA ALA A 533 -21.31 20.31 -24.46
C ALA A 533 -22.20 19.14 -24.90
N ALA A 534 -21.73 17.90 -24.73
CA ALA A 534 -22.58 16.74 -24.91
C ALA A 534 -23.77 16.81 -23.93
N PRO A 535 -24.99 16.47 -24.37
CA PRO A 535 -26.21 16.62 -23.57
C PRO A 535 -26.20 15.85 -22.24
#